data_AF-A0A0Q8VD45-F1
#
_entry.id   AF-A0A0Q8VD45-F1
#
_cell.length_a   1.000
_cell.length_b   1.000
_cell.length_c   1.000
_cell.angle_alpha   90.00
_cell.angle_beta   90.00
_cell.angle_gamma   90.00
#
_symmetry.space_group_name_H-M   'P 1'
#
loop_
_entity.id
_entity.type
_entity.pdbx_description
1 polymer ?
#
loop_
_entity_poly.entity_id
_entity_poly.type
_entity_poly.pdbx_seq_one_letter_code
_entity_poly.pdbx_strand_id
1 'polypeptide(L)'
;MTDGIAVPLAPRSRLVLVIVSVIGLLMLAWPLLLDVDPTAERVDPPFLFLALLPLILAVVAAELSEGGMDARVLALLGVLSAVNAVLRLLSAGTAGLELVFFLLILGGRVFGAGFGFVLGCTSLFASALMTAGVGPWLPFQMLVAAWVGMGAGLLPRRFTGRAEIVVLAVYGVLSAYLYGLLMNLQGWPFIAGVQVPGQDSTELSYVPGAPVLENLHHFLVYTLLTSTGGWDTGRAITNALAVALLGPAVLTTLRRASRKARITRAPVVNSGHVEADAEG
;
A
#
# COMPACT_ATOMS: atom_id res chain seq x y z
N MET A 1 -24.16 4.52 16.96
CA MET A 1 -22.90 5.29 17.16
C MET A 1 -21.99 5.03 15.97
N THR A 2 -22.01 5.89 14.97
CA THR A 2 -21.11 5.81 13.80
C THR A 2 -19.71 6.23 14.25
N ASP A 3 -18.83 5.26 14.52
CA ASP A 3 -17.43 5.53 14.86
C ASP A 3 -16.76 6.30 13.71
N GLY A 4 -16.60 7.60 13.90
CA GLY A 4 -15.89 8.48 12.98
C GLY A 4 -14.45 8.01 12.74
N ILE A 5 -13.95 8.27 11.53
CA ILE A 5 -12.58 7.95 11.11
C ILE A 5 -11.60 8.59 12.11
N ALA A 6 -10.61 7.83 12.59
CA ALA A 6 -9.62 8.35 13.54
C ALA A 6 -8.79 9.49 12.92
N VAL A 7 -8.46 9.36 11.63
CA VAL A 7 -7.77 10.38 10.83
C VAL A 7 -8.60 10.71 9.57
N PRO A 8 -9.49 11.72 9.62
CA PRO A 8 -10.21 12.17 8.43
C PRO A 8 -9.24 12.80 7.42
N LEU A 9 -9.42 12.51 6.13
CA LEU A 9 -8.63 13.11 5.07
C LEU A 9 -9.13 14.51 4.73
N ALA A 10 -8.29 15.53 4.94
CA ALA A 10 -8.52 16.88 4.45
C ALA A 10 -8.58 16.89 2.91
N PRO A 11 -9.34 17.81 2.27
CA PRO A 11 -9.46 17.88 0.81
C PRO A 11 -8.10 17.99 0.10
N ARG A 12 -7.19 18.80 0.65
CA ARG A 12 -5.81 18.93 0.17
C ARG A 12 -5.06 17.60 0.20
N SER A 13 -5.10 16.87 1.31
CA SER A 13 -4.48 15.55 1.43
C SER A 13 -5.06 14.53 0.44
N ARG A 14 -6.37 14.61 0.13
CA ARG A 14 -6.97 13.76 -0.92
C ARG A 14 -6.41 14.08 -2.29
N LEU A 15 -6.31 15.36 -2.64
CA LEU A 15 -5.75 15.78 -3.91
C LEU A 15 -4.31 15.29 -4.06
N VAL A 16 -3.49 15.47 -3.01
CA VAL A 16 -2.12 14.96 -2.97
C VAL A 16 -2.08 13.45 -3.17
N LEU A 17 -2.89 12.68 -2.44
CA LEU A 17 -2.97 11.23 -2.60
C LEU A 17 -3.40 10.79 -4.00
N VAL A 18 -4.35 11.50 -4.63
CA VAL A 18 -4.79 11.22 -6.00
C VAL A 18 -3.65 11.50 -6.98
N ILE A 19 -3.01 12.67 -6.90
CA ILE A 19 -1.89 13.03 -7.78
C ILE A 19 -0.77 12.00 -7.66
N VAL A 20 -0.37 11.65 -6.44
CA VAL A 20 0.69 10.65 -6.21
C VAL A 20 0.28 9.26 -6.66
N SER A 21 -0.99 8.88 -6.52
CA SER A 21 -1.46 7.60 -7.03
C SER A 21 -1.48 7.56 -8.56
N VAL A 22 -1.84 8.66 -9.22
CA VAL A 22 -1.79 8.77 -10.69
C VAL A 22 -0.34 8.71 -11.18
N ILE A 23 0.54 9.53 -10.61
CA ILE A 23 1.98 9.52 -10.97
C ILE A 23 2.57 8.13 -10.72
N GLY A 24 2.31 7.55 -9.55
CA GLY A 24 2.80 6.23 -9.19
C GLY A 24 2.27 5.12 -10.10
N LEU A 25 1.02 5.21 -10.55
CA LEU A 25 0.46 4.27 -11.53
C LEU A 25 1.13 4.41 -12.90
N LEU A 26 1.39 5.63 -13.37
CA LEU A 26 2.15 5.87 -14.60
C LEU A 26 3.57 5.32 -14.49
N MET A 27 4.21 5.48 -13.34
CA MET A 27 5.55 4.93 -13.07
C MET A 27 5.54 3.39 -13.01
N LEU A 28 4.47 2.76 -12.50
CA LEU A 28 4.31 1.30 -12.53
C LEU A 28 4.04 0.78 -13.93
N ALA A 29 3.25 1.51 -14.72
CA ALA A 29 2.84 1.16 -16.07
C ALA A 29 3.82 1.61 -17.15
N TRP A 30 5.01 2.09 -16.76
CA TRP A 30 6.04 2.57 -17.68
C TRP A 30 6.35 1.64 -18.87
N PRO A 31 6.34 0.29 -18.76
CA PRO A 31 6.66 -0.58 -19.90
C PRO A 31 5.66 -0.47 -21.04
N LEU A 32 4.42 -0.09 -20.72
CA LEU A 32 3.31 0.04 -21.66
C LEU A 32 3.19 1.47 -22.21
N LEU A 33 3.90 2.44 -21.61
CA LEU A 33 3.77 3.86 -21.91
C LEU A 33 4.95 4.42 -22.68
N LEU A 34 6.15 3.84 -22.51
CA LEU A 34 7.35 4.31 -23.15
C LEU A 34 7.61 3.51 -24.42
N ASP A 35 7.77 4.23 -25.54
CA ASP A 35 8.29 3.65 -26.77
C ASP A 35 9.78 3.36 -26.58
N VAL A 36 10.10 2.07 -26.50
CA VAL A 36 11.48 1.58 -26.42
C VAL A 36 11.96 1.32 -27.84
N ASP A 37 13.21 1.71 -28.13
CA ASP A 37 13.85 1.42 -29.41
C ASP A 37 13.78 -0.10 -29.70
N PRO A 38 13.21 -0.52 -30.85
CA PRO A 38 13.11 -1.94 -31.22
C PRO A 38 14.46 -2.67 -31.27
N THR A 39 15.56 -1.93 -31.42
CA THR A 39 16.92 -2.46 -31.46
C THR A 39 17.62 -2.48 -30.10
N ALA A 40 16.96 -1.98 -29.04
CA ALA A 40 17.53 -1.96 -27.71
C ALA A 40 17.73 -3.39 -27.18
N GLU A 41 18.99 -3.75 -26.94
CA GLU A 41 19.36 -5.03 -26.30
C GLU A 41 18.98 -5.08 -24.81
N ARG A 42 18.71 -3.92 -24.19
CA ARG A 42 18.36 -3.79 -22.78
C ARG A 42 17.38 -2.64 -22.57
N VAL A 43 16.32 -2.93 -21.81
CA VAL A 43 15.38 -1.91 -21.34
C VAL A 43 15.72 -1.59 -19.89
N ASP A 44 16.17 -0.36 -19.62
CA ASP A 44 16.40 0.11 -18.26
C ASP A 44 15.19 0.93 -17.76
N PRO A 45 14.84 0.84 -16.45
CA PRO A 45 13.84 1.72 -15.90
C PRO A 45 14.32 3.16 -16.03
N PRO A 46 13.43 4.14 -16.25
CA PRO A 46 13.82 5.53 -16.17
C PRO A 46 14.40 5.81 -14.78
N PHE A 47 15.71 6.04 -14.68
CA PHE A 47 16.40 6.28 -13.39
C PHE A 47 15.75 7.44 -12.61
N LEU A 48 15.10 8.37 -13.31
CA LEU A 48 14.26 9.42 -12.73
C LEU A 48 13.23 8.85 -11.73
N PHE A 49 12.64 7.70 -12.00
CA PHE A 49 11.61 7.11 -11.16
C PHE A 49 12.15 6.63 -9.82
N LEU A 50 13.38 6.13 -9.82
CA LEU A 50 14.08 5.66 -8.63
C LEU A 50 14.40 6.79 -7.66
N ALA A 51 14.61 8.01 -8.17
CA ALA A 51 14.82 9.20 -7.35
C ALA A 51 13.50 9.89 -6.97
N LEU A 52 12.58 10.00 -7.93
CA LEU A 52 11.36 10.78 -7.80
C LEU A 52 10.32 10.09 -6.90
N LEU A 53 10.12 8.77 -7.03
CA LEU A 53 9.09 8.08 -6.26
C LEU A 53 9.37 8.11 -4.74
N PRO A 54 10.59 7.83 -4.25
CA PRO A 54 10.90 8.00 -2.82
C PRO A 54 10.67 9.41 -2.32
N LEU A 55 11.07 10.42 -3.10
CA LEU A 55 10.89 11.83 -2.73
C LEU A 55 9.40 12.17 -2.60
N ILE A 56 8.60 11.76 -3.59
CA ILE A 56 7.15 11.95 -3.56
C ILE A 56 6.55 11.25 -2.33
N LEU A 57 6.92 9.99 -2.07
CA LEU A 57 6.42 9.26 -0.90
C LEU A 57 6.83 9.92 0.42
N ALA A 58 8.05 10.45 0.52
CA ALA A 58 8.53 11.19 1.68
C ALA A 58 7.72 12.48 1.90
N VAL A 59 7.48 13.24 0.83
CA VAL A 59 6.67 14.48 0.89
C VAL A 59 5.23 14.17 1.29
N VAL A 60 4.62 13.10 0.75
CA VAL A 60 3.27 12.70 1.16
C VAL A 60 3.24 12.22 2.60
N ALA A 61 4.22 11.45 3.04
CA ALA A 61 4.30 10.99 4.42
C ALA A 61 4.46 12.18 5.38
N ALA A 62 5.27 13.18 5.02
CA ALA A 62 5.43 14.42 5.78
C ALA A 62 4.13 15.22 5.82
N GLU A 63 3.51 15.51 4.67
CA GLU A 63 2.25 16.27 4.58
C GLU A 63 1.11 15.59 5.34
N LEU A 64 1.01 14.25 5.28
CA LEU A 64 0.01 13.50 6.04
C LEU A 64 0.30 13.50 7.54
N SER A 65 1.56 13.58 7.94
CA SER A 65 1.96 13.66 9.34
C SER A 65 1.73 15.05 9.92
N GLU A 66 2.06 16.10 9.18
CA GLU A 66 1.88 17.51 9.56
C GLU A 66 0.42 17.95 9.45
N GLY A 67 -0.36 17.37 8.54
CA GLY A 67 -1.77 17.69 8.27
C GLY A 67 -2.78 17.32 9.37
N GLY A 68 -2.32 17.04 10.60
CA GLY A 68 -3.17 16.83 11.77
C GLY A 68 -3.12 15.43 12.40
N MET A 69 -2.05 14.65 12.18
CA MET A 69 -1.83 13.43 12.99
C MET A 69 -1.30 13.81 14.37
N ASP A 70 -2.09 13.51 15.40
CA ASP A 70 -1.68 13.65 16.80
C ASP A 70 -0.41 12.81 17.10
N ALA A 71 0.41 13.27 18.05
CA ALA A 71 1.64 12.58 18.47
C ALA A 71 1.38 11.12 18.87
N ARG A 72 0.21 10.81 19.44
CA ARG A 72 -0.18 9.43 19.75
C ARG A 72 -0.48 8.59 18.52
N VAL A 73 -1.07 9.18 17.49
CA VAL A 73 -1.32 8.50 16.21
C VAL A 73 0.01 8.26 15.49
N LEU A 74 0.92 9.22 15.52
CA LEU A 74 2.30 9.07 15.04
C LEU A 74 3.05 7.95 15.79
N ALA A 75 2.89 7.88 17.13
CA ALA A 75 3.48 6.79 17.92
C ALA A 75 2.91 5.42 17.53
N LEU A 76 1.58 5.32 17.34
CA LEU A 76 0.93 4.10 16.87
C LEU A 76 1.38 3.72 15.46
N LEU A 77 1.55 4.69 14.57
CA LEU A 77 2.10 4.48 13.23
C LEU A 77 3.50 3.88 13.31
N GLY A 78 4.39 4.43 14.15
CA GLY A 78 5.74 3.90 14.36
C GLY A 78 5.75 2.48 14.90
N VAL A 79 4.96 2.19 15.95
CA VAL A 79 4.82 0.84 16.52
C VAL A 79 4.29 -0.14 15.49
N LEU A 80 3.21 0.20 14.78
CA LEU A 80 2.64 -0.67 13.77
C LEU A 80 3.60 -0.88 12.59
N SER A 81 4.35 0.15 12.19
CA SER A 81 5.37 0.02 11.14
C SER A 81 6.49 -0.94 11.55
N ALA A 82 6.95 -0.86 12.80
CA ALA A 82 7.97 -1.76 13.33
C ALA A 82 7.46 -3.20 13.43
N VAL A 83 6.24 -3.42 13.94
CA VAL A 83 5.61 -4.76 13.97
C VAL A 83 5.51 -5.30 12.55
N ASN A 84 5.06 -4.48 11.60
CA ASN A 84 4.91 -4.91 10.22
C ASN A 84 6.24 -5.25 9.54
N ALA A 85 7.31 -4.50 9.87
CA ALA A 85 8.66 -4.81 9.40
C ALA A 85 9.17 -6.16 9.91
N VAL A 86 8.89 -6.49 11.17
CA VAL A 86 9.19 -7.82 11.74
C VAL A 86 8.33 -8.90 11.09
N LEU A 87 7.03 -8.66 10.90
CA LEU A 87 6.14 -9.61 10.21
C LEU A 87 6.64 -9.92 8.79
N ARG A 88 7.16 -8.92 8.07
CA ARG A 88 7.78 -9.11 6.76
C ARG A 88 9.03 -9.99 6.84
N LEU A 89 9.88 -9.79 7.85
CA LEU A 89 11.06 -10.63 8.06
C LEU A 89 10.67 -12.10 8.31
N LEU A 90 9.64 -12.34 9.12
CA LEU A 90 9.11 -13.68 9.38
C LEU A 90 8.47 -14.32 8.13
N SER A 91 7.97 -13.48 7.21
CA SER A 91 7.36 -13.89 5.94
C SER A 91 8.43 -14.20 4.86
N ALA A 92 9.64 -13.65 4.99
CA ALA A 92 10.69 -13.77 3.98
C ALA A 92 11.15 -15.23 3.79
N GLY A 93 11.18 -15.69 2.55
CA GLY A 93 11.71 -17.02 2.18
C GLY A 93 10.71 -18.19 2.32
N THR A 94 9.48 -17.94 2.73
CA THR A 94 8.41 -18.95 2.74
C THR A 94 7.46 -18.71 1.57
N ALA A 95 7.16 -19.76 0.78
CA ALA A 95 6.37 -19.66 -0.44
C ALA A 95 4.93 -19.21 -0.15
N GLY A 96 4.72 -17.90 -0.07
CA GLY A 96 3.41 -17.28 0.05
C GLY A 96 2.91 -16.96 1.47
N LEU A 97 3.65 -17.23 2.55
CA LEU A 97 3.26 -16.65 3.85
C LEU A 97 3.59 -15.16 3.83
N GLU A 98 2.56 -14.33 3.92
CA GLU A 98 2.69 -12.88 3.87
C GLU A 98 1.74 -12.29 4.92
N LEU A 99 2.34 -11.74 5.99
CA LEU A 99 1.59 -11.17 7.11
C LEU A 99 1.57 -9.64 7.11
N VAL A 100 2.23 -9.01 6.13
CA VAL A 100 2.30 -7.55 6.05
C VAL A 100 0.92 -7.00 5.72
N PHE A 101 0.24 -7.60 4.74
CA PHE A 101 -1.05 -7.08 4.26
C PHE A 101 -2.11 -7.19 5.34
N PHE A 102 -2.05 -8.23 6.17
CA PHE A 102 -2.94 -8.41 7.30
C PHE A 102 -2.92 -7.16 8.19
N LEU A 103 -1.75 -6.72 8.61
CA LEU A 103 -1.65 -5.57 9.51
C LEU A 103 -1.95 -4.24 8.80
N LEU A 104 -1.56 -4.10 7.53
CA LEU A 104 -1.89 -2.91 6.73
C LEU A 104 -3.40 -2.74 6.56
N ILE A 105 -4.12 -3.82 6.26
CA ILE A 105 -5.57 -3.82 6.06
C ILE A 105 -6.28 -3.45 7.36
N LEU A 106 -5.94 -4.11 8.47
CA LEU A 106 -6.59 -3.82 9.76
C LEU A 106 -6.25 -2.41 10.27
N GLY A 107 -5.01 -1.97 10.09
CA GLY A 107 -4.56 -0.62 10.41
C GLY A 107 -5.33 0.43 9.60
N GLY A 108 -5.36 0.30 8.27
CA GLY A 108 -6.12 1.19 7.38
C GLY A 108 -7.61 1.21 7.71
N ARG A 109 -8.23 0.05 7.95
CA ARG A 109 -9.65 -0.07 8.30
C ARG A 109 -10.02 0.70 9.58
N VAL A 110 -9.14 0.68 10.58
CA VAL A 110 -9.36 1.32 11.89
C VAL A 110 -9.00 2.81 11.86
N PHE A 111 -7.81 3.15 11.37
CA PHE A 111 -7.28 4.52 11.49
C PHE A 111 -7.64 5.42 10.29
N GLY A 112 -7.96 4.85 9.14
CA GLY A 112 -8.37 5.56 7.93
C GLY A 112 -7.36 5.47 6.79
N ALA A 113 -7.76 6.00 5.64
CA ALA A 113 -7.01 5.87 4.38
C ALA A 113 -5.64 6.56 4.40
N GLY A 114 -5.55 7.78 4.97
CA GLY A 114 -4.26 8.49 5.10
C GLY A 114 -3.27 7.73 5.99
N PHE A 115 -3.74 7.25 7.15
CA PHE A 115 -2.92 6.42 8.04
C PHE A 115 -2.47 5.12 7.34
N GLY A 116 -3.39 4.45 6.63
CA GLY A 116 -3.08 3.24 5.89
C GLY A 116 -2.02 3.45 4.79
N PHE A 117 -2.07 4.58 4.09
CA PHE A 117 -1.07 4.96 3.10
C PHE A 117 0.33 5.13 3.74
N VAL A 118 0.42 5.94 4.80
CA VAL A 118 1.71 6.17 5.48
C VAL A 118 2.22 4.86 6.09
N LEU A 119 1.35 4.08 6.74
CA LEU A 119 1.71 2.79 7.32
C LEU A 119 2.32 1.84 6.28
N GLY A 120 1.75 1.77 5.07
CA GLY A 120 2.31 0.97 3.98
C GLY A 120 3.72 1.45 3.59
N CYS A 121 3.91 2.76 3.41
CA CYS A 121 5.21 3.32 3.08
C CYS A 121 6.25 3.04 4.17
N THR A 122 5.96 3.39 5.41
CA THR A 122 6.91 3.32 6.53
C THR A 122 7.23 1.89 6.93
N SER A 123 6.27 0.97 6.83
CA SER A 123 6.50 -0.47 7.10
C SER A 123 7.50 -1.07 6.12
N LEU A 124 7.28 -0.85 4.82
CA LEU A 124 8.12 -1.41 3.77
C LEU A 124 9.51 -0.79 3.80
N PHE A 125 9.59 0.53 4.03
CA PHE A 125 10.87 1.22 4.22
C PHE A 125 11.64 0.70 5.43
N ALA A 126 11.01 0.64 6.61
CA ALA A 126 11.64 0.14 7.83
C ALA A 126 12.14 -1.30 7.65
N SER A 127 11.33 -2.16 7.04
CA SER A 127 11.73 -3.54 6.77
C SER A 127 12.93 -3.65 5.84
N ALA A 128 13.02 -2.81 4.80
CA ALA A 128 14.14 -2.83 3.88
C ALA A 128 15.43 -2.36 4.53
N LEU A 129 15.36 -1.38 5.45
CA LEU A 129 16.53 -0.99 6.26
C LEU A 129 16.98 -2.14 7.17
N MET A 130 16.04 -2.85 7.80
CA MET A 130 16.35 -3.97 8.68
C MET A 130 17.00 -5.16 7.94
N THR A 131 16.58 -5.44 6.72
CA THR A 131 17.07 -6.58 5.94
C THR A 131 18.16 -6.22 4.93
N ALA A 132 18.67 -4.98 4.95
CA ALA A 132 19.51 -4.41 3.89
C ALA A 132 18.91 -4.60 2.47
N GLY A 133 17.58 -4.66 2.37
CA GLY A 133 16.83 -4.93 1.14
C GLY A 133 16.50 -3.67 0.33
N VAL A 134 17.31 -2.62 0.44
CA VAL A 134 17.11 -1.37 -0.30
C VAL A 134 17.53 -1.59 -1.76
N GLY A 135 16.57 -1.41 -2.68
CA GLY A 135 16.80 -1.62 -4.10
C GLY A 135 15.77 -0.89 -4.95
N PRO A 136 15.94 -0.90 -6.28
CA PRO A 136 15.10 -0.14 -7.21
C PRO A 136 13.62 -0.53 -7.20
N TRP A 137 13.30 -1.75 -6.75
CA TRP A 137 11.92 -2.22 -6.57
C TRP A 137 11.22 -1.64 -5.33
N LEU A 138 11.99 -1.19 -4.32
CA LEU A 138 11.44 -0.81 -3.01
C LEU A 138 10.41 0.33 -3.08
N PRO A 139 10.64 1.43 -3.83
CA PRO A 139 9.69 2.52 -3.90
C PRO A 139 8.33 2.09 -4.48
N PHE A 140 8.34 1.17 -5.45
CA PHE A 140 7.13 0.57 -5.99
C PHE A 140 6.44 -0.33 -4.95
N GLN A 141 7.18 -1.16 -4.21
CA GLN A 141 6.61 -1.96 -3.12
C GLN A 141 5.97 -1.07 -2.03
N MET A 142 6.62 0.04 -1.67
CA MET A 142 6.09 1.01 -0.72
C MET A 142 4.78 1.61 -1.23
N LEU A 143 4.73 2.06 -2.49
CA LEU A 143 3.53 2.64 -3.10
C LEU A 143 2.37 1.64 -3.15
N VAL A 144 2.59 0.43 -3.66
CA VAL A 144 1.52 -0.56 -3.82
C VAL A 144 1.04 -1.06 -2.44
N ALA A 145 1.95 -1.24 -1.47
CA ALA A 145 1.57 -1.54 -0.08
C ALA A 145 0.78 -0.39 0.58
N ALA A 146 1.16 0.87 0.30
CA ALA A 146 0.42 2.03 0.74
C ALA A 146 -1.01 2.05 0.18
N TRP A 147 -1.21 1.64 -1.07
CA TRP A 147 -2.55 1.49 -1.65
C TRP A 147 -3.37 0.38 -0.97
N VAL A 148 -2.76 -0.73 -0.54
CA VAL A 148 -3.46 -1.77 0.25
C VAL A 148 -3.96 -1.23 1.59
N GLY A 149 -3.13 -0.50 2.33
CA GLY A 149 -3.55 0.13 3.58
C GLY A 149 -4.60 1.23 3.36
N MET A 150 -4.38 2.07 2.35
CA MET A 150 -5.28 3.17 1.99
C MET A 150 -6.66 2.66 1.60
N GLY A 151 -6.74 1.68 0.70
CA GLY A 151 -8.00 1.13 0.21
C GLY A 151 -8.82 0.47 1.30
N ALA A 152 -8.20 -0.24 2.25
CA ALA A 152 -8.89 -0.76 3.43
C ALA A 152 -9.55 0.34 4.27
N GLY A 153 -8.94 1.51 4.34
CA GLY A 153 -9.49 2.69 5.03
C GLY A 153 -10.66 3.36 4.31
N LEU A 154 -10.80 3.14 3.00
CA LEU A 154 -11.88 3.61 2.13
C LEU A 154 -13.08 2.66 2.06
N LEU A 155 -12.95 1.42 2.55
CA LEU A 155 -14.05 0.45 2.55
C LEU A 155 -15.29 0.96 3.31
N PRO A 156 -16.52 0.59 2.87
CA PRO A 156 -17.75 1.01 3.52
C PRO A 156 -17.80 0.61 5.00
N ARG A 157 -18.00 1.58 5.89
CA ARG A 157 -18.01 1.36 7.34
C ARG A 157 -19.31 0.73 7.88
N ARG A 158 -20.30 0.52 7.03
CA ARG A 158 -21.59 -0.11 7.38
C ARG A 158 -21.45 -1.59 7.78
N PHE A 159 -20.38 -2.26 7.33
CA PHE A 159 -20.11 -3.64 7.69
C PHE A 159 -19.50 -3.73 9.08
N THR A 160 -20.09 -4.55 9.95
CA THR A 160 -19.65 -4.79 11.34
C THR A 160 -19.66 -6.28 11.66
N GLY A 161 -19.00 -6.67 12.76
CA GLY A 161 -18.99 -8.06 13.23
C GLY A 161 -18.43 -9.02 12.18
N ARG A 162 -19.13 -10.12 11.91
CA ARG A 162 -18.69 -11.14 10.94
C ARG A 162 -18.64 -10.62 9.51
N ALA A 163 -19.59 -9.77 9.12
CA ALA A 163 -19.63 -9.21 7.77
C ALA A 163 -18.40 -8.35 7.48
N GLU A 164 -17.90 -7.63 8.48
CA GLU A 164 -16.66 -6.87 8.36
C GLU A 164 -15.46 -7.78 8.08
N ILE A 165 -15.34 -8.89 8.81
CA ILE A 165 -14.24 -9.85 8.60
C ILE A 165 -14.27 -10.43 7.19
N VAL A 166 -15.45 -10.80 6.68
CA VAL A 166 -15.61 -11.31 5.31
C VAL A 166 -15.17 -10.26 4.29
N VAL A 167 -15.62 -9.01 4.44
CA VAL A 167 -15.23 -7.92 3.53
C VAL A 167 -13.72 -7.69 3.56
N LEU A 168 -13.09 -7.72 4.74
CA LEU A 168 -11.64 -7.54 4.88
C LEU A 168 -10.85 -8.71 4.31
N ALA A 169 -11.34 -9.95 4.46
CA ALA A 169 -10.71 -11.13 3.89
C ALA A 169 -10.79 -11.10 2.35
N VAL A 170 -11.95 -10.80 1.78
CA VAL A 170 -12.13 -10.63 0.33
C VAL A 170 -11.25 -9.50 -0.20
N TYR A 171 -11.23 -8.35 0.50
CA TYR A 171 -10.35 -7.24 0.17
C TYR A 171 -8.88 -7.65 0.19
N GLY A 172 -8.47 -8.45 1.18
CA GLY A 172 -7.11 -8.97 1.29
C GLY A 172 -6.72 -9.91 0.15
N VAL A 173 -7.62 -10.77 -0.30
CA VAL A 173 -7.42 -11.64 -1.46
C VAL A 173 -7.24 -10.80 -2.73
N LEU A 174 -8.14 -9.85 -2.99
CA LEU A 174 -8.05 -8.98 -4.17
C LEU A 174 -6.77 -8.13 -4.16
N SER A 175 -6.42 -7.61 -2.98
CA SER A 175 -5.19 -6.83 -2.79
C SER A 175 -3.93 -7.66 -3.03
N ALA A 176 -3.94 -8.95 -2.68
CA ALA A 176 -2.81 -9.86 -2.90
C ALA A 176 -2.50 -10.03 -4.39
N TYR A 177 -3.51 -10.31 -5.20
CA TYR A 177 -3.37 -10.43 -6.66
C TYR A 177 -3.05 -9.10 -7.33
N LEU A 178 -3.71 -8.00 -6.93
CA LEU A 178 -3.44 -6.69 -7.51
C LEU A 178 -2.01 -6.23 -7.19
N TYR A 179 -1.52 -6.51 -5.99
CA TYR A 179 -0.13 -6.21 -5.65
C TYR A 179 0.85 -6.99 -6.53
N GLY A 180 0.63 -8.31 -6.70
CA GLY A 180 1.43 -9.15 -7.57
C GLY A 180 1.45 -8.64 -9.01
N LEU A 181 0.27 -8.36 -9.56
CA LEU A 181 0.11 -7.82 -10.90
C LEU A 181 0.91 -6.52 -11.09
N LEU A 182 0.75 -5.53 -10.20
CA LEU A 182 1.45 -4.25 -10.31
C LEU A 182 2.97 -4.38 -10.13
N MET A 183 3.41 -5.22 -9.19
CA MET A 183 4.83 -5.47 -8.97
C MET A 183 5.49 -6.21 -10.12
N ASN A 184 4.76 -7.14 -10.75
CA ASN A 184 5.20 -7.79 -11.98
C ASN A 184 5.27 -6.78 -13.12
N LEU A 185 4.27 -5.92 -13.28
CA LEU A 185 4.21 -4.98 -14.42
C LEU A 185 5.49 -4.13 -14.50
N GLN A 186 5.87 -3.47 -13.40
CA GLN A 186 7.05 -2.60 -13.42
C GLN A 186 8.36 -3.37 -13.65
N GLY A 187 8.44 -4.62 -13.21
CA GLY A 187 9.67 -5.41 -13.20
C GLY A 187 9.82 -6.37 -14.38
N TRP A 188 8.72 -6.72 -15.04
CA TRP A 188 8.64 -7.73 -16.08
C TRP A 188 9.61 -7.50 -17.26
N PRO A 189 9.82 -6.26 -17.76
CA PRO A 189 10.78 -6.02 -18.83
C PRO A 189 12.24 -6.34 -18.49
N PHE A 190 12.61 -6.38 -17.20
CA PHE A 190 13.98 -6.66 -16.77
C PHE A 190 14.29 -8.15 -16.71
N ILE A 191 13.28 -9.00 -16.81
CA ILE A 191 13.44 -10.44 -16.61
C ILE A 191 13.69 -11.06 -17.99
N ALA A 192 14.91 -10.87 -18.48
CA ALA A 192 15.38 -11.47 -19.71
C ALA A 192 15.27 -13.00 -19.63
N GLY A 193 14.39 -13.61 -20.43
CA GLY A 193 14.40 -15.05 -20.70
C GLY A 193 13.81 -15.96 -19.63
N VAL A 194 12.66 -15.62 -19.02
CA VAL A 194 11.94 -16.59 -18.18
C VAL A 194 11.54 -17.81 -19.02
N GLN A 195 12.18 -18.94 -18.74
CA GLN A 195 11.82 -20.24 -19.29
C GLN A 195 10.75 -20.87 -18.39
N VAL A 196 9.51 -20.91 -18.85
CA VAL A 196 8.46 -21.72 -18.23
C VAL A 196 8.49 -23.10 -18.92
N PRO A 197 8.62 -24.22 -18.18
CA PRO A 197 8.64 -25.55 -18.79
C PRO A 197 7.44 -25.77 -19.71
N GLY A 198 7.70 -26.04 -21.00
CA GLY A 198 6.67 -26.25 -22.02
C GLY A 198 6.15 -25.00 -22.73
N GLN A 199 6.80 -23.84 -22.56
CA GLN A 199 6.47 -22.59 -23.26
C GLN A 199 7.71 -21.95 -23.88
N ASP A 200 7.57 -21.38 -25.07
CA ASP A 200 8.64 -20.62 -25.72
C ASP A 200 8.85 -19.29 -24.97
N SER A 201 10.09 -19.02 -24.56
CA SER A 201 10.44 -17.83 -23.75
C SER A 201 10.09 -16.50 -24.42
N THR A 202 9.91 -16.50 -25.74
CA THR A 202 9.55 -15.34 -26.56
C THR A 202 8.12 -14.84 -26.31
N GLU A 203 7.19 -15.71 -25.95
CA GLU A 203 5.78 -15.35 -25.70
C GLU A 203 5.56 -14.72 -24.31
N LEU A 204 6.55 -14.85 -23.43
CA LEU A 204 6.51 -14.36 -22.05
C LEU A 204 7.34 -13.09 -21.85
N SER A 205 8.18 -12.73 -22.81
CA SER A 205 9.08 -11.58 -22.71
C SER A 205 8.45 -10.29 -23.23
N TYR A 206 8.90 -9.17 -22.66
CA TYR A 206 8.62 -7.85 -23.21
C TYR A 206 9.27 -7.72 -24.60
N VAL A 207 8.51 -7.21 -25.57
CA VAL A 207 8.98 -6.97 -26.94
C VAL A 207 9.05 -5.46 -27.19
N PRO A 208 10.27 -4.87 -27.25
CA PRO A 208 10.45 -3.46 -27.56
C PRO A 208 9.80 -3.07 -28.89
N GLY A 209 9.03 -1.98 -28.90
CA GLY A 209 8.35 -1.47 -30.09
C GLY A 209 7.10 -2.25 -30.55
N ALA A 210 6.74 -3.35 -29.88
CA ALA A 210 5.50 -4.06 -30.17
C ALA A 210 4.26 -3.28 -29.72
N PRO A 211 3.08 -3.49 -30.35
CA PRO A 211 1.83 -2.87 -29.91
C PRO A 211 1.55 -3.09 -28.43
N VAL A 212 1.00 -2.07 -27.75
CA VAL A 212 0.68 -2.12 -26.31
C VAL A 212 -0.17 -3.33 -25.94
N LEU A 213 -1.12 -3.71 -26.80
CA LEU A 213 -2.00 -4.85 -26.55
C LEU A 213 -1.27 -6.19 -26.59
N GLU A 214 -0.25 -6.32 -27.43
CA GLU A 214 0.58 -7.52 -27.53
C GLU A 214 1.44 -7.68 -26.28
N ASN A 215 2.12 -6.60 -25.86
CA ASN A 215 2.87 -6.60 -24.61
C ASN A 215 1.97 -6.82 -23.38
N LEU A 216 0.74 -6.29 -23.39
CA LEU A 216 -0.22 -6.56 -22.33
C LEU A 216 -0.61 -8.04 -22.27
N HIS A 217 -0.77 -8.70 -23.42
CA HIS A 217 -1.02 -10.14 -23.47
C HIS A 217 0.17 -10.94 -22.89
N HIS A 218 1.40 -10.66 -23.35
CA HIS A 218 2.61 -11.34 -22.83
C HIS A 218 2.74 -11.16 -21.32
N PHE A 219 2.49 -9.94 -20.82
CA PHE A 219 2.51 -9.63 -19.40
C PHE A 219 1.48 -10.43 -18.59
N LEU A 220 0.25 -10.56 -19.09
CA LEU A 220 -0.82 -11.29 -18.41
C LEU A 220 -0.53 -12.80 -18.36
N VAL A 221 -0.04 -13.37 -19.47
CA VAL A 221 0.38 -14.78 -19.51
C VAL A 221 1.58 -15.01 -18.58
N TYR A 222 2.57 -14.13 -18.60
CA TYR A 222 3.69 -14.13 -17.68
C TYR A 222 3.22 -14.12 -16.22
N THR A 223 2.33 -13.20 -15.85
CA THR A 223 1.82 -13.09 -14.47
C THR A 223 1.03 -14.32 -14.04
N LEU A 224 0.24 -14.88 -14.95
CA LEU A 224 -0.53 -16.10 -14.71
C LEU A 224 0.38 -17.28 -14.40
N LEU A 225 1.41 -17.50 -15.22
CA LEU A 225 2.29 -18.66 -15.14
C LEU A 225 3.33 -18.57 -14.02
N THR A 226 3.84 -17.37 -13.73
CA THR A 226 4.99 -17.20 -12.82
C THR A 226 4.62 -16.75 -11.40
N SER A 227 3.51 -16.02 -11.24
CA SER A 227 3.17 -15.37 -9.97
C SER A 227 1.85 -15.84 -9.38
N THR A 228 0.82 -16.01 -10.21
CA THR A 228 -0.56 -16.20 -9.77
C THR A 228 -0.71 -17.46 -8.90
N GLY A 229 -0.21 -18.61 -9.37
CA GLY A 229 -0.38 -19.89 -8.68
C GLY A 229 0.48 -20.06 -7.42
N GLY A 230 1.66 -19.42 -7.37
CA GLY A 230 2.60 -19.57 -6.25
C GLY A 230 2.52 -18.41 -5.26
N TRP A 231 3.08 -17.28 -5.66
CA TRP A 231 3.31 -16.12 -4.79
C TRP A 231 2.01 -15.42 -4.39
N ASP A 232 1.14 -15.15 -5.37
CA ASP A 232 -0.05 -14.34 -5.14
C ASP A 232 -1.16 -15.14 -4.46
N THR A 233 -1.36 -16.41 -4.86
CA THR A 233 -2.30 -17.32 -4.18
C THR A 233 -1.89 -17.58 -2.74
N GLY A 234 -0.60 -17.85 -2.48
CA GLY A 234 -0.13 -18.07 -1.12
C GLY A 234 -0.36 -16.83 -0.24
N ARG A 235 -0.01 -15.63 -0.76
CA ARG A 235 -0.26 -14.34 -0.08
C ARG A 235 -1.75 -14.17 0.22
N ALA A 236 -2.61 -14.46 -0.76
CA ALA A 236 -4.07 -14.35 -0.62
C ALA A 236 -4.62 -15.28 0.48
N ILE A 237 -4.20 -16.55 0.49
CA ILE A 237 -4.63 -17.54 1.49
C ILE A 237 -4.15 -17.13 2.88
N THR A 238 -2.87 -16.83 3.03
CA THR A 238 -2.28 -16.49 4.33
C THR A 238 -2.96 -15.26 4.93
N ASN A 239 -3.14 -14.22 4.12
CA ASN A 239 -3.78 -12.99 4.56
C ASN A 239 -5.26 -13.21 4.90
N ALA A 240 -6.00 -13.96 4.08
CA ALA A 240 -7.40 -14.28 4.35
C ALA A 240 -7.57 -15.07 5.65
N LEU A 241 -6.71 -16.06 5.89
CA LEU A 241 -6.71 -16.85 7.13
C LEU A 241 -6.34 -16.00 8.35
N ALA A 242 -5.30 -15.15 8.23
CA ALA A 242 -4.92 -14.24 9.31
C ALA A 242 -6.06 -13.27 9.65
N VAL A 243 -6.73 -12.68 8.65
CA VAL A 243 -7.89 -11.81 8.84
C VAL A 243 -9.05 -12.58 9.48
N ALA A 244 -9.37 -13.78 9.02
CA ALA A 244 -10.47 -14.58 9.54
C ALA A 244 -10.25 -15.00 11.00
N LEU A 245 -9.04 -15.44 11.34
CA LEU A 245 -8.72 -16.02 12.65
C LEU A 245 -8.33 -14.96 13.68
N LEU A 246 -7.48 -14.00 13.30
CA LEU A 246 -6.90 -13.01 14.21
C LEU A 246 -7.57 -11.64 14.11
N GLY A 247 -8.26 -11.36 12.99
CA GLY A 247 -8.89 -10.07 12.73
C GLY A 247 -9.81 -9.58 13.85
N PRO A 248 -10.71 -10.39 14.43
CA PRO A 248 -11.60 -9.94 15.52
C PRO A 248 -10.83 -9.43 16.75
N ALA A 249 -9.79 -10.15 17.16
CA ALA A 249 -8.97 -9.78 18.32
C ALA A 249 -8.14 -8.52 18.02
N VAL A 250 -7.46 -8.48 16.87
CA VAL A 250 -6.61 -7.35 16.49
C VAL A 250 -7.44 -6.09 16.24
N LEU A 251 -8.57 -6.16 15.53
CA LEU A 251 -9.48 -5.02 15.34
C LEU A 251 -9.95 -4.46 16.69
N THR A 252 -10.28 -5.32 17.65
CA THR A 252 -10.70 -4.89 18.98
C THR A 252 -9.58 -4.09 19.68
N THR A 253 -8.35 -4.60 19.64
CA THR A 253 -7.17 -3.93 20.20
C THR A 253 -6.87 -2.59 19.52
N LEU A 254 -6.84 -2.58 18.18
CA LEU A 254 -6.57 -1.37 17.40
C LEU A 254 -7.66 -0.31 17.61
N ARG A 255 -8.94 -0.70 17.68
CA ARG A 255 -10.05 0.23 18.00
C ARG A 255 -9.95 0.81 19.40
N ARG A 256 -9.52 0.01 20.39
CA ARG A 256 -9.26 0.51 21.74
C ARG A 256 -8.13 1.54 21.75
N ALA A 257 -7.03 1.27 21.04
CA ALA A 257 -5.93 2.22 20.87
C ALA A 257 -6.39 3.52 20.16
N SER A 258 -7.15 3.38 19.08
CA SER A 258 -7.73 4.49 18.32
C SER A 258 -8.65 5.39 19.17
N ARG A 259 -9.53 4.79 19.98
CA ARG A 259 -10.40 5.57 20.89
C ARG A 259 -9.60 6.38 21.90
N LYS A 260 -8.55 5.79 22.50
CA LYS A 260 -7.65 6.51 23.42
C LYS A 260 -6.91 7.68 22.75
N ALA A 261 -6.57 7.55 21.47
CA ALA A 261 -5.99 8.64 20.69
C ALA A 261 -7.01 9.76 20.44
N ARG A 262 -8.28 9.43 20.15
CA ARG A 262 -9.35 10.43 19.90
C ARG A 262 -9.80 11.20 21.14
N ILE A 263 -9.86 10.58 22.32
CA ILE A 263 -10.43 11.18 23.55
C ILE A 263 -9.63 12.41 24.04
N THR A 264 -8.35 12.53 23.72
CA THR A 264 -7.53 13.70 24.12
C THR A 264 -7.75 14.93 23.23
N ARG A 265 -8.47 14.78 22.11
CA ARG A 265 -8.95 15.90 21.28
C ARG A 265 -10.23 16.51 21.88
N ALA A 266 -10.16 17.00 23.12
CA ALA A 266 -11.24 17.83 23.66
C ALA A 266 -11.29 19.17 22.90
N PRO A 267 -12.46 19.81 22.75
CA PRO A 267 -12.59 21.05 21.97
C PRO A 267 -11.71 22.13 22.58
N VAL A 268 -10.99 22.87 21.74
CA VAL A 268 -10.51 24.20 22.13
C VAL A 268 -11.79 24.99 22.42
N VAL A 269 -12.07 25.23 23.70
CA VAL A 269 -13.10 26.18 24.10
C VAL A 269 -12.63 27.52 23.58
N ASN A 270 -13.22 27.97 22.48
CA ASN A 270 -12.97 29.30 21.96
C ASN A 270 -13.66 30.26 22.93
N SER A 271 -12.91 30.77 23.92
CA SER A 271 -13.36 31.86 24.78
C SER A 271 -13.37 33.14 23.95
N GLY A 272 -14.40 33.26 23.09
CA GLY A 272 -14.72 34.48 22.37
C GLY A 272 -15.31 35.51 23.32
N HIS A 273 -14.68 36.69 23.31
CA HIS A 273 -15.16 38.02 23.68
C HIS A 273 -16.09 38.15 24.90
N VAL A 274 -15.52 38.68 25.99
CA VAL A 274 -16.27 39.58 26.87
C VAL A 274 -16.03 40.99 26.32
N GLU A 275 -17.01 41.53 25.59
CA GLU A 275 -17.12 42.97 25.33
C GLU A 275 -17.12 43.71 26.67
N ALA A 276 -16.12 44.56 26.86
CA ALA A 276 -16.15 45.56 27.92
C ALA A 276 -16.94 46.77 27.41
N ASP A 277 -18.26 46.67 27.44
CA ASP A 277 -19.10 47.86 27.55
C ASP A 277 -19.11 48.27 29.03
N ALA A 278 -18.27 49.26 29.35
CA ALA A 278 -18.36 50.04 30.57
C ALA A 278 -18.35 51.52 30.18
N GLU A 279 -19.57 52.00 29.93
CA GLU A 279 -20.16 53.27 30.37
C GLU A 279 -19.26 54.51 30.52
N GLY A 280 -19.66 55.57 29.83
CA GLY A 280 -19.42 56.96 30.23
C GLY A 280 -20.47 57.45 31.23
#